data_AF-A0A7J2TJL6-F1
#
_entry.id   AF-A0A7J2TJL6-F1
#
_cell.length_a   1.000
_cell.length_b   1.000
_cell.length_c   1.000
_cell.angle_alpha   90.00
_cell.angle_beta   90.00
_cell.angle_gamma   90.00
#
_symmetry.space_group_name_H-M   'P 1'
#
loop_
_entity.id
_entity.type
_entity.pdbx_description
1 polymer ?
#
loop_
_entity_poly.entity_id
_entity_poly.type
_entity_poly.pdbx_seq_one_letter_code
_entity_poly.pdbx_strand_id
1 'polypeptide(L)'
;MRRILWAAVLLLVLCAEPEKALVVEVIDGDTIKLSNGELVRLLGINAPEKGQKFYEEAKKRLKELVEGKEVLLEKDREDKDRYGRLLRYVYVDGKLVNVLLVREGLAFAMAEGLKYERDFKEAEKFAREQKLGIWRDLDCRSCIGIAYMKLSADCKDEFLVLKNSCPFACNLTHWILSIGDKNFIFPEISLEGGKTVTIHSGCGENGGNFYLCSSCLLGKEGVIYLFDSEGKVVLSYAYGK
;
A
#
# COMPACT_ATOMS: atom_id res chain seq x y z
N MET A 1 13.56 -70.85 8.20
CA MET A 1 13.87 -69.65 7.39
C MET A 1 12.56 -68.92 7.08
N ARG A 2 12.27 -67.82 7.79
CA ARG A 2 11.03 -67.03 7.60
C ARG A 2 11.24 -66.05 6.45
N ARG A 3 10.47 -66.20 5.37
CA ARG A 3 10.41 -65.25 4.25
C ARG A 3 9.53 -64.07 4.65
N ILE A 4 10.10 -62.87 4.73
CA ILE A 4 9.37 -61.63 4.95
C ILE A 4 8.98 -61.10 3.57
N LEU A 5 7.67 -61.08 3.27
CA LEU A 5 7.15 -60.35 2.10
C LEU A 5 7.21 -58.86 2.40
N TRP A 6 7.93 -58.11 1.57
CA TRP A 6 7.90 -56.65 1.56
C TRP A 6 6.70 -56.21 0.71
N ALA A 7 5.64 -55.72 1.35
CA ALA A 7 4.57 -55.02 0.66
C ALA A 7 5.05 -53.59 0.34
N ALA A 8 5.24 -53.29 -0.93
CA ALA A 8 5.49 -51.93 -1.39
C ALA A 8 4.21 -51.11 -1.23
N VAL A 9 4.18 -50.21 -0.25
CA VAL A 9 3.11 -49.20 -0.10
C VAL A 9 3.38 -48.12 -1.14
N LEU A 10 2.63 -48.15 -2.24
CA LEU A 10 2.63 -47.09 -3.25
C LEU A 10 1.93 -45.86 -2.66
N LEU A 11 2.71 -44.89 -2.17
CA LEU A 11 2.19 -43.62 -1.68
C LEU A 11 1.71 -42.80 -2.88
N LEU A 12 0.44 -42.94 -3.25
CA LEU A 12 -0.23 -42.08 -4.22
C LEU A 12 -0.32 -40.67 -3.64
N VAL A 13 0.65 -39.82 -3.99
CA VAL A 13 0.56 -38.38 -3.76
C VAL A 13 -0.53 -37.84 -4.67
N LEU A 14 -1.74 -37.64 -4.13
CA LEU A 14 -2.77 -36.84 -4.79
C LEU A 14 -2.25 -35.39 -4.87
N CYS A 15 -1.61 -35.02 -5.98
CA CYS A 15 -1.61 -33.63 -6.40
C CYS A 15 -3.05 -33.29 -6.75
N ALA A 16 -3.72 -32.48 -5.92
CA ALA A 16 -4.98 -31.89 -6.31
C ALA A 16 -4.75 -31.11 -7.61
N GLU A 17 -5.43 -31.50 -8.69
CA GLU A 17 -5.34 -30.77 -9.94
C GLU A 17 -5.87 -29.34 -9.74
N PRO A 18 -5.23 -28.32 -10.34
CA PRO A 18 -5.68 -26.95 -10.21
C PRO A 18 -7.09 -26.80 -10.81
N GLU A 19 -7.97 -26.11 -10.07
CA GLU A 19 -9.37 -25.93 -10.45
C GLU A 19 -9.46 -25.05 -11.71
N LYS A 20 -10.06 -25.56 -12.78
CA LYS A 20 -10.25 -24.84 -14.04
C LYS A 20 -11.63 -24.20 -14.10
N ALA A 21 -11.70 -22.94 -14.54
CA ALA A 21 -12.98 -22.26 -14.75
C ALA A 21 -12.94 -21.27 -15.91
N LEU A 22 -14.07 -21.10 -16.61
CA LEU A 22 -14.23 -20.07 -17.65
C LEU A 22 -14.68 -18.75 -17.01
N VAL A 23 -13.99 -17.66 -17.31
CA VAL A 23 -14.39 -16.32 -16.89
C VAL A 23 -15.34 -15.72 -17.92
N VAL A 24 -16.53 -15.34 -17.48
CA VAL A 24 -17.58 -14.81 -18.37
C VAL A 24 -17.76 -13.29 -18.25
N GLU A 25 -17.31 -12.69 -17.15
CA GLU A 25 -17.46 -11.25 -16.92
C GLU A 25 -16.41 -10.75 -15.92
N VAL A 26 -15.85 -9.57 -16.17
CA VAL A 26 -15.04 -8.82 -15.20
C VAL A 26 -15.88 -7.69 -14.56
N ILE A 27 -16.06 -7.78 -13.25
CA ILE A 27 -16.93 -6.86 -12.48
C ILE A 27 -16.21 -5.52 -12.23
N ASP A 28 -14.98 -5.59 -11.73
CA ASP A 28 -14.10 -4.46 -11.41
C ASP A 28 -12.61 -4.87 -11.52
N GLY A 29 -11.69 -4.09 -10.94
CA GLY A 29 -10.25 -4.31 -11.08
C GLY A 29 -9.69 -5.53 -10.32
N ASP A 30 -10.49 -6.21 -9.51
CA ASP A 30 -10.06 -7.38 -8.73
C ASP A 30 -11.18 -8.40 -8.45
N THR A 31 -12.32 -8.29 -9.13
CA THR A 31 -13.45 -9.22 -9.03
C THR A 31 -13.88 -9.71 -10.42
N ILE A 32 -13.99 -11.03 -10.57
CA ILE A 32 -14.40 -11.71 -11.81
C ILE A 32 -15.58 -12.64 -11.54
N LYS A 33 -16.33 -12.97 -12.59
CA LYS A 33 -17.44 -13.91 -12.55
C LYS A 33 -17.17 -15.10 -13.44
N LEU A 34 -17.39 -16.29 -12.90
CA LEU A 34 -17.20 -17.56 -13.57
C LEU A 34 -18.48 -18.00 -14.31
N SER A 35 -18.34 -18.92 -15.26
CA SER A 35 -19.47 -19.47 -16.04
C SER A 35 -20.51 -20.20 -15.20
N ASN A 36 -20.13 -20.73 -14.03
CA ASN A 36 -21.03 -21.34 -13.06
C ASN A 36 -21.80 -20.31 -12.19
N GLY A 37 -21.56 -19.00 -12.41
CA GLY A 37 -22.18 -17.91 -11.69
C GLY A 37 -21.46 -17.46 -10.42
N GLU A 38 -20.41 -18.17 -9.99
CA GLU A 38 -19.64 -17.78 -8.82
C GLU A 38 -18.80 -16.52 -9.08
N LEU A 39 -18.67 -15.69 -8.04
CA LEU A 39 -17.79 -14.54 -8.03
C LEU A 39 -16.46 -14.92 -7.39
N VAL A 40 -15.37 -14.47 -7.98
CA VAL A 40 -14.01 -14.64 -7.47
C VAL A 40 -13.43 -13.27 -7.16
N ARG A 41 -12.98 -13.08 -5.92
CA ARG A 41 -12.16 -11.95 -5.49
C ARG A 41 -10.69 -12.37 -5.58
N LEU A 42 -9.91 -11.60 -6.33
CA LEU A 42 -8.47 -11.83 -6.49
C LEU A 42 -7.76 -11.58 -5.15
N LEU A 43 -7.08 -12.60 -4.65
CA LEU A 43 -6.28 -12.55 -3.43
C LEU A 43 -5.04 -11.66 -3.58
N GLY A 44 -4.64 -11.04 -2.48
CA GLY A 44 -3.36 -10.31 -2.39
C GLY A 44 -3.36 -8.93 -3.04
N ILE A 45 -4.50 -8.46 -3.58
CA ILE A 45 -4.58 -7.17 -4.27
C ILE A 45 -5.78 -6.34 -3.82
N ASN A 46 -5.64 -5.02 -3.99
CA ASN A 46 -6.74 -4.09 -3.96
C ASN A 46 -6.64 -3.10 -5.12
N ALA A 47 -7.55 -3.22 -6.08
CA ALA A 47 -7.61 -2.31 -7.22
C ALA A 47 -8.30 -0.99 -6.82
N PRO A 48 -8.11 0.10 -7.60
CA PRO A 48 -8.89 1.31 -7.41
C PRO A 48 -10.39 1.02 -7.51
N GLU A 49 -11.18 1.73 -6.72
CA GLU A 49 -12.65 1.64 -6.71
C GLU A 49 -13.27 2.58 -7.75
N LYS A 50 -14.55 2.37 -8.08
CA LYS A 50 -15.25 3.21 -9.06
C LYS A 50 -15.19 4.69 -8.67
N GLY A 51 -14.72 5.53 -9.60
CA GLY A 51 -14.51 6.96 -9.40
C GLY A 51 -13.11 7.34 -8.92
N GLN A 52 -12.27 6.36 -8.55
CA GLN A 52 -10.85 6.58 -8.31
C GLN A 52 -10.06 6.57 -9.61
N LYS A 53 -8.91 7.23 -9.60
CA LYS A 53 -7.97 7.23 -10.73
C LYS A 53 -7.47 5.80 -10.99
N PHE A 54 -7.30 5.46 -12.27
CA PHE A 54 -6.89 4.12 -12.74
C PHE A 54 -7.92 3.00 -12.56
N TYR A 55 -9.16 3.29 -12.13
CA TYR A 55 -10.23 2.30 -12.05
C TYR A 55 -10.52 1.63 -13.40
N GLU A 56 -10.75 2.42 -14.45
CA GLU A 56 -11.10 1.90 -15.78
C GLU A 56 -9.93 1.14 -16.41
N GLU A 57 -8.70 1.62 -16.19
CA GLU A 57 -7.47 0.98 -16.65
C GLU A 57 -7.26 -0.39 -15.98
N ALA A 58 -7.44 -0.48 -14.66
CA ALA A 58 -7.33 -1.73 -13.92
C ALA A 58 -8.39 -2.75 -14.39
N LYS A 59 -9.65 -2.32 -14.48
CA LYS A 59 -10.76 -3.17 -14.95
C LYS A 59 -10.53 -3.64 -16.38
N LYS A 60 -10.18 -2.72 -17.29
CA LYS A 60 -9.89 -3.05 -18.70
C LYS A 60 -8.75 -4.05 -18.81
N ARG A 61 -7.69 -3.86 -18.03
CA ARG A 61 -6.54 -4.76 -18.07
C ARG A 61 -6.89 -6.16 -17.58
N LEU A 62 -7.62 -6.27 -16.47
CA LEU A 62 -8.09 -7.56 -15.99
C LEU A 62 -8.97 -8.25 -17.05
N LYS A 63 -9.86 -7.48 -17.70
CA LYS A 63 -10.68 -7.97 -18.83
C LYS A 63 -9.85 -8.57 -19.97
N GLU A 64 -8.82 -7.85 -20.44
CA GLU A 64 -7.92 -8.35 -21.48
C GLU A 64 -7.18 -9.63 -21.07
N LEU A 65 -6.84 -9.74 -19.78
CA LEU A 65 -6.11 -10.89 -19.26
C LEU A 65 -7.00 -12.13 -19.15
N VAL A 66 -8.24 -12.01 -18.68
CA VAL A 66 -9.04 -13.18 -18.26
C VAL A 66 -10.38 -13.37 -18.96
N GLU A 67 -11.03 -12.33 -19.49
CA GLU A 67 -12.42 -12.48 -19.95
C GLU A 67 -12.52 -13.37 -21.20
N GLY A 68 -13.45 -14.32 -21.18
CA GLY A 68 -13.64 -15.30 -22.25
C GLY A 68 -12.58 -16.41 -22.27
N LYS A 69 -11.72 -16.51 -21.25
CA LYS A 69 -10.65 -17.52 -21.16
C LYS A 69 -10.89 -18.50 -20.02
N GLU A 70 -10.37 -19.71 -20.20
CA GLU A 70 -10.21 -20.67 -19.11
C GLU A 70 -9.02 -20.24 -18.24
N VAL A 71 -9.24 -20.19 -16.93
CA VAL A 71 -8.24 -19.80 -15.94
C VAL A 71 -8.04 -20.94 -14.95
N LEU A 72 -6.86 -21.00 -14.33
CA LEU A 72 -6.63 -21.86 -13.17
C LEU A 72 -6.85 -21.06 -11.89
N LEU A 73 -7.60 -21.64 -10.98
CA LEU A 73 -7.94 -21.08 -9.69
C LEU A 73 -7.18 -21.83 -8.61
N GLU A 74 -6.49 -21.08 -7.77
CA GLU A 74 -5.79 -21.62 -6.61
C GLU A 74 -6.26 -20.88 -5.35
N LYS A 75 -6.73 -21.63 -4.36
CA LYS A 75 -7.07 -21.07 -3.05
C LYS A 75 -5.84 -20.93 -2.15
N ASP A 76 -5.95 -20.05 -1.17
CA ASP A 76 -5.04 -20.02 -0.02
C ASP A 76 -5.72 -20.75 1.17
N ARG A 77 -5.66 -20.19 2.38
CA ARG A 77 -6.30 -20.75 3.59
C ARG A 77 -7.83 -20.66 3.57
N GLU A 78 -8.36 -19.48 3.24
CA GLU A 78 -9.79 -19.21 3.24
C GLU A 78 -10.39 -19.46 1.85
N ASP A 79 -11.57 -20.10 1.82
CA ASP A 79 -12.23 -20.42 0.55
C ASP A 79 -13.10 -19.27 0.02
N LYS A 80 -13.87 -18.64 0.90
CA LYS A 80 -14.81 -17.56 0.57
C LYS A 80 -14.71 -16.44 1.58
N ASP A 81 -14.97 -15.21 1.13
CA ASP A 81 -15.16 -14.07 2.02
C ASP A 81 -16.58 -14.02 2.62
N ARG A 82 -16.84 -13.04 3.50
CA ARG A 82 -18.15 -12.83 4.13
C ARG A 82 -19.30 -12.54 3.16
N TYR A 83 -18.99 -12.22 1.90
CA TYR A 83 -19.97 -11.94 0.84
C TYR A 83 -20.22 -13.17 -0.05
N GLY A 84 -19.57 -14.30 0.25
CA GLY A 84 -19.69 -15.54 -0.50
C GLY A 84 -18.85 -15.60 -1.78
N ARG A 85 -17.97 -14.61 -2.02
CA ARG A 85 -17.05 -14.63 -3.15
C ARG A 85 -15.91 -15.60 -2.87
N LEU A 86 -15.55 -16.42 -3.85
CA LEU A 86 -14.37 -17.26 -3.79
C LEU A 86 -13.11 -16.40 -3.68
N LEU A 87 -12.19 -16.79 -2.80
CA LEU A 87 -10.88 -16.15 -2.65
C LEU A 87 -9.85 -16.97 -3.42
N ARG A 88 -9.31 -16.41 -4.51
CA ARG A 88 -8.39 -17.15 -5.40
C ARG A 88 -7.22 -16.32 -5.91
N TYR A 89 -6.10 -17.01 -6.12
CA TYR A 89 -5.10 -16.67 -7.12
C TYR A 89 -5.57 -17.16 -8.48
N VAL A 90 -5.42 -16.33 -9.50
CA VAL A 90 -5.89 -16.59 -10.85
C VAL A 90 -4.70 -16.69 -11.78
N TYR A 91 -4.57 -17.80 -12.50
CA TYR A 91 -3.55 -17.98 -13.52
C TYR A 91 -4.14 -18.09 -14.91
N VAL A 92 -3.49 -17.44 -15.86
CA VAL A 92 -3.76 -17.56 -17.31
C VAL A 92 -2.43 -17.75 -18.01
N ASP A 93 -2.32 -18.76 -18.86
CA ASP A 93 -1.10 -19.10 -19.61
C ASP A 93 0.16 -19.19 -18.71
N GLY A 94 0.00 -19.76 -17.51
CA GLY A 94 1.06 -19.90 -16.52
C GLY A 94 1.45 -18.63 -15.77
N LYS A 95 0.79 -17.50 -16.01
CA LYS A 95 1.06 -16.22 -15.33
C LYS A 95 0.05 -15.96 -14.21
N LEU A 96 0.56 -15.61 -13.03
CA LEU A 96 -0.26 -15.18 -11.90
C LEU A 96 -0.79 -13.76 -12.13
N VAL A 97 -2.07 -13.65 -12.48
CA VAL A 97 -2.75 -12.40 -12.85
C VAL A 97 -2.71 -11.40 -11.70
N ASN A 98 -2.90 -11.87 -10.46
CA ASN A 98 -2.92 -11.03 -9.26
C ASN A 98 -1.61 -10.22 -9.13
N VAL A 99 -0.47 -10.89 -9.20
CA VAL A 99 0.86 -10.25 -9.10
C VAL A 99 1.13 -9.37 -10.32
N LEU A 100 0.68 -9.79 -11.51
CA LEU A 100 0.84 -9.02 -12.74
C LEU A 100 0.14 -7.65 -12.64
N LEU A 101 -1.09 -7.59 -12.13
CA LEU A 101 -1.82 -6.33 -11.95
C LEU A 101 -1.09 -5.37 -11.01
N VAL A 102 -0.53 -5.88 -9.91
CA VAL A 102 0.30 -5.07 -8.99
C VAL A 102 1.57 -4.59 -9.70
N ARG A 103 2.25 -5.46 -10.45
CA ARG A 103 3.47 -5.14 -11.18
C ARG A 103 3.25 -4.07 -12.25
N GLU A 104 2.08 -4.05 -12.88
CA GLU A 104 1.68 -3.05 -13.87
C GLU A 104 1.18 -1.74 -13.22
N GLY A 105 1.15 -1.67 -11.87
CA GLY A 105 0.70 -0.50 -11.12
C GLY A 105 -0.81 -0.30 -11.15
N LEU A 106 -1.60 -1.36 -11.32
CA LEU A 106 -3.06 -1.30 -11.44
C LEU A 106 -3.78 -1.78 -10.18
N ALA A 107 -3.05 -2.24 -9.18
CA ALA A 107 -3.56 -2.55 -7.85
C ALA A 107 -2.47 -2.37 -6.78
N PHE A 108 -2.88 -2.12 -5.54
CA PHE A 108 -2.03 -2.16 -4.36
C PHE A 108 -1.81 -3.60 -3.90
N ALA A 109 -0.65 -3.90 -3.34
CA ALA A 109 -0.39 -5.20 -2.72
C ALA A 109 -1.04 -5.27 -1.32
N MET A 110 -1.83 -6.32 -1.08
CA MET A 110 -2.47 -6.64 0.22
C MET A 110 -2.28 -8.12 0.56
N ALA A 111 -1.03 -8.57 0.58
CA ALA A 111 -0.68 -9.99 0.61
C ALA A 111 0.08 -10.45 1.87
N GLU A 112 0.01 -9.70 2.96
CA GLU A 112 0.68 -10.08 4.22
C GLU A 112 0.14 -11.42 4.74
N GLY A 113 1.04 -12.37 5.02
CA GLY A 113 0.69 -13.71 5.49
C GLY A 113 0.13 -14.65 4.43
N LEU A 114 0.05 -14.21 3.17
CA LEU A 114 -0.42 -14.99 2.04
C LEU A 114 0.73 -15.76 1.34
N LYS A 115 0.39 -16.82 0.60
CA LYS A 115 1.36 -17.71 -0.06
C LYS A 115 2.40 -16.97 -0.93
N TYR A 116 1.97 -15.95 -1.66
CA TYR A 116 2.81 -15.20 -2.62
C TYR A 116 3.23 -13.81 -2.10
N GLU A 117 3.24 -13.59 -0.79
CA GLU A 117 3.56 -12.30 -0.17
C GLU A 117 4.81 -11.62 -0.77
N ARG A 118 5.87 -12.40 -0.96
CA ARG A 118 7.14 -11.90 -1.50
C ARG A 118 6.98 -11.39 -2.94
N ASP A 119 6.29 -12.14 -3.80
CA ASP A 119 6.09 -11.77 -5.21
C ASP A 119 5.27 -10.49 -5.33
N PHE A 120 4.24 -10.32 -4.49
CA PHE A 120 3.46 -9.08 -4.43
C PHE A 120 4.30 -7.88 -3.98
N LYS A 121 5.13 -8.04 -2.94
CA LYS A 121 6.02 -6.98 -2.46
C LYS A 121 7.04 -6.56 -3.52
N GLU A 122 7.64 -7.53 -4.22
CA GLU A 122 8.58 -7.26 -5.32
C GLU A 122 7.89 -6.60 -6.52
N ALA A 123 6.68 -7.03 -6.87
CA ALA A 123 5.87 -6.43 -7.93
C ALA A 123 5.49 -4.98 -7.62
N GLU A 124 5.04 -4.71 -6.39
CA GLU A 124 4.66 -3.35 -5.98
C GLU A 124 5.87 -2.41 -5.94
N LYS A 125 6.99 -2.89 -5.41
CA LYS A 125 8.26 -2.15 -5.43
C LYS A 125 8.65 -1.77 -6.86
N PHE A 126 8.58 -2.72 -7.80
CA PHE A 126 8.86 -2.44 -9.20
C PHE A 126 7.91 -1.37 -9.78
N ALA A 127 6.60 -1.49 -9.56
CA ALA A 127 5.63 -0.54 -10.08
C ALA A 127 5.83 0.88 -9.52
N ARG A 128 6.24 0.99 -8.24
CA ARG A 128 6.64 2.24 -7.58
C ARG A 128 7.86 2.87 -8.22
N GLU A 129 8.94 2.11 -8.35
CA GLU A 129 10.21 2.59 -8.93
C GLU A 129 10.04 3.05 -10.38
N GLN A 130 9.19 2.35 -11.14
CA GLN A 130 8.88 2.68 -12.53
C GLN A 130 7.75 3.72 -12.69
N LYS A 131 7.17 4.21 -11.59
CA LYS A 131 6.04 5.17 -11.58
C LYS A 131 4.92 4.71 -12.52
N LEU A 132 4.45 3.47 -12.38
CA LEU A 132 3.42 2.88 -13.23
C LEU A 132 2.01 3.05 -12.65
N GLY A 133 1.01 3.19 -13.51
CA GLY A 133 -0.40 3.25 -13.13
C GLY A 133 -0.66 4.16 -11.93
N ILE A 134 -1.28 3.62 -10.87
CA ILE A 134 -1.58 4.31 -9.61
C ILE A 134 -0.39 5.03 -9.01
N TRP A 135 0.85 4.60 -9.31
CA TRP A 135 2.11 5.17 -8.83
C TRP A 135 2.62 6.37 -9.65
N ARG A 136 2.01 6.72 -10.79
CA ARG A 136 2.46 7.83 -11.66
C ARG A 136 2.46 9.19 -10.98
N ASP A 137 1.38 9.48 -10.27
CA ASP A 137 1.10 10.80 -9.71
C ASP A 137 0.92 10.73 -8.20
N LEU A 138 1.55 9.74 -7.55
CA LEU A 138 1.58 9.67 -6.10
C LEU A 138 2.53 10.72 -5.57
N ASP A 139 1.89 11.85 -5.31
CA ASP A 139 2.53 13.01 -4.77
C ASP A 139 2.33 13.00 -3.26
N CYS A 140 3.41 12.82 -2.51
CA CYS A 140 3.40 12.90 -1.06
C CYS A 140 2.75 14.19 -0.56
N ARG A 141 2.80 15.26 -1.37
CA ARG A 141 2.15 16.53 -1.04
C ARG A 141 0.64 16.41 -0.83
N SER A 142 0.00 15.41 -1.42
CA SER A 142 -1.46 15.24 -1.34
C SER A 142 -1.96 14.65 -0.01
N CYS A 143 -1.08 13.99 0.76
CA CYS A 143 -1.51 13.21 1.93
C CYS A 143 -0.56 13.28 3.14
N ILE A 144 0.54 14.04 3.05
CA ILE A 144 1.27 14.52 4.22
C ILE A 144 0.53 15.72 4.82
N GLY A 145 0.21 15.65 6.10
CA GLY A 145 -0.52 16.71 6.80
C GLY A 145 -0.17 16.80 8.28
N ILE A 146 -0.62 17.88 8.93
CA ILE A 146 -0.56 18.02 10.38
C ILE A 146 -1.60 17.08 11.00
N ALA A 147 -1.16 16.19 11.90
CA ALA A 147 -2.05 15.35 12.69
C ALA A 147 -2.55 16.09 13.94
N TYR A 148 -1.63 16.58 14.77
CA TYR A 148 -1.94 17.41 15.93
C TYR A 148 -0.67 18.15 16.38
N MET A 149 -0.85 19.13 17.27
CA MET A 149 0.24 19.92 17.83
C MET A 149 -0.05 20.24 19.30
N LYS A 150 1.02 20.48 20.07
CA LYS A 150 0.93 20.94 21.46
C LYS A 150 1.67 22.26 21.59
N LEU A 151 0.95 23.28 22.03
CA LEU A 151 1.46 24.61 22.34
C LEU A 151 1.68 24.70 23.85
N SER A 152 2.65 25.51 24.27
CA SER A 152 2.85 25.81 25.70
C SER A 152 3.04 27.30 25.92
N ALA A 153 2.38 27.84 26.95
CA ALA A 153 2.48 29.26 27.30
C ALA A 153 3.90 29.67 27.74
N ASP A 154 4.68 28.73 28.27
CA ASP A 154 6.09 28.92 28.66
C ASP A 154 7.08 28.40 27.61
N CYS A 155 6.57 28.04 26.41
CA CYS A 155 7.31 27.47 25.29
C CYS A 155 8.03 26.13 25.58
N LYS A 156 7.74 25.46 26.69
CA LYS A 156 8.34 24.17 27.02
C LYS A 156 7.54 23.00 26.46
N ASP A 157 8.25 21.96 26.01
CA ASP A 157 7.66 20.70 25.54
C ASP A 157 6.59 20.88 24.47
N GLU A 158 6.78 21.88 23.60
CA GLU A 158 5.97 22.08 22.40
C GLU A 158 6.38 21.08 21.33
N PHE A 159 5.40 20.62 20.56
CA PHE A 159 5.68 19.75 19.42
C PHE A 159 4.61 19.87 18.33
N LEU A 160 5.02 19.50 17.11
CA LEU A 160 4.18 19.35 15.94
C LEU A 160 4.27 17.90 15.44
N VAL A 161 3.13 17.26 15.20
CA VAL A 161 3.08 15.93 14.62
C VAL A 161 2.59 16.02 13.17
N LEU A 162 3.42 15.56 12.24
CA LEU A 162 3.02 15.31 10.87
C LEU A 162 2.66 13.84 10.69
N LYS A 163 1.65 13.56 9.86
CA LYS A 163 1.21 12.22 9.52
C LYS A 163 1.31 11.99 8.02
N ASN A 164 1.85 10.84 7.65
CA ASN A 164 1.66 10.29 6.33
C ASN A 164 0.33 9.54 6.28
N SER A 165 -0.69 10.13 5.67
CA SER A 165 -1.99 9.47 5.44
C SER A 165 -2.06 8.77 4.08
N CYS A 166 -0.98 8.79 3.31
CA CYS A 166 -0.86 8.02 2.08
C CYS A 166 -0.83 6.51 2.41
N PRO A 167 -1.34 5.64 1.53
CA PRO A 167 -1.22 4.19 1.68
C PRO A 167 0.21 3.66 1.40
N PHE A 168 1.19 4.53 1.22
CA PHE A 168 2.57 4.21 0.83
C PHE A 168 3.58 5.12 1.54
N ALA A 169 4.84 4.69 1.53
CA ALA A 169 5.94 5.44 2.13
C ALA A 169 6.24 6.74 1.36
N CYS A 170 6.49 7.81 2.09
CA CYS A 170 6.81 9.12 1.56
C CYS A 170 8.21 9.56 1.96
N ASN A 171 9.05 9.83 0.96
CA ASN A 171 10.36 10.41 1.19
C ASN A 171 10.22 11.91 1.44
N LEU A 172 10.51 12.34 2.68
CA LEU A 172 10.45 13.74 3.08
C LEU A 172 11.84 14.36 3.16
N THR A 173 12.88 13.67 2.69
CA THR A 173 14.25 14.16 2.71
C THR A 173 14.33 15.52 2.02
N HIS A 174 14.94 16.50 2.71
CA HIS A 174 15.06 17.89 2.29
C HIS A 174 13.75 18.68 2.14
N TRP A 175 12.63 18.15 2.62
CA TRP A 175 11.44 18.97 2.81
C TRP A 175 11.71 20.02 3.89
N ILE A 176 10.98 21.13 3.83
CA ILE A 176 11.21 22.28 4.72
C ILE A 176 9.94 22.54 5.53
N LEU A 177 10.03 22.38 6.85
CA LEU A 177 9.02 22.84 7.79
C LEU A 177 9.41 24.25 8.24
N SER A 178 8.53 25.22 8.01
CA SER A 178 8.72 26.61 8.39
C SER A 178 7.67 27.04 9.41
N ILE A 179 8.11 27.57 10.55
CA ILE A 179 7.24 28.05 11.63
C ILE A 179 7.76 29.43 12.06
N GLY A 180 7.12 30.49 11.57
CA GLY A 180 7.60 31.86 11.75
C GLY A 180 8.96 32.07 11.07
N ASP A 181 9.98 32.38 11.86
CA ASP A 181 11.37 32.58 11.43
C ASP A 181 12.21 31.29 11.46
N LYS A 182 11.67 30.20 12.01
CA LYS A 182 12.35 28.92 12.19
C LYS A 182 12.11 28.02 10.99
N ASN A 183 13.19 27.45 10.45
CA ASN A 183 13.14 26.46 9.39
C ASN A 183 13.81 25.17 9.85
N PHE A 184 13.14 24.04 9.62
CA PHE A 184 13.67 22.71 9.81
C PHE A 184 13.71 21.98 8.46
N ILE A 185 14.90 21.51 8.09
CA ILE A 185 15.08 20.69 6.89
C ILE A 185 15.10 19.24 7.36
N PHE A 186 14.19 18.43 6.83
CA PHE A 186 14.16 17.01 7.17
C PHE A 186 15.44 16.32 6.68
N PRO A 187 16.11 15.52 7.54
CA PRO A 187 17.25 14.70 7.13
C PRO A 187 16.78 13.54 6.24
N GLU A 188 17.65 12.58 5.94
CA GLU A 188 17.25 11.37 5.23
C GLU A 188 16.15 10.63 6.00
N ILE A 189 14.93 10.69 5.47
CA ILE A 189 13.76 10.04 6.07
C ILE A 189 12.76 9.60 5.02
N SER A 190 12.27 8.37 5.20
CA SER A 190 11.10 7.84 4.53
C SER A 190 10.04 7.53 5.59
N LEU A 191 8.91 8.23 5.54
CA LEU A 191 7.80 8.03 6.46
C LEU A 191 6.83 7.02 5.87
N GLU A 192 6.72 5.83 6.47
CA GLU A 192 5.80 4.78 6.02
C GLU A 192 4.32 5.22 6.07
N GLY A 193 3.49 4.60 5.23
CA GLY A 193 2.05 4.89 5.17
C GLY A 193 1.37 4.69 6.53
N GLY A 194 0.54 5.65 6.94
CA GLY A 194 -0.13 5.66 8.24
C GLY A 194 0.75 6.04 9.44
N LYS A 195 2.06 6.24 9.26
CA LYS A 195 2.98 6.63 10.35
C LYS A 195 3.05 8.13 10.53
N THR A 196 3.63 8.53 11.66
CA THR A 196 3.80 9.94 12.07
C THR A 196 5.26 10.25 12.35
N VAL A 197 5.61 11.52 12.18
CA VAL A 197 6.88 12.10 12.61
C VAL A 197 6.60 13.30 13.49
N THR A 198 7.38 13.46 14.56
CA THR A 198 7.17 14.53 15.54
C THR A 198 8.38 15.46 15.56
N ILE A 199 8.11 16.75 15.57
CA ILE A 199 9.10 17.82 15.67
C ILE A 199 8.87 18.53 17.00
N HIS A 200 9.87 18.53 17.87
CA HIS A 200 9.82 19.10 19.22
C HIS A 200 10.61 20.41 19.31
N SER A 201 10.22 21.22 20.27
CA SER A 201 11.07 22.25 20.89
C SER A 201 12.26 21.62 21.62
N GLY A 202 13.31 22.38 21.89
CA GLY A 202 14.56 21.89 22.48
C GLY A 202 15.54 21.29 21.45
N CYS A 203 16.61 20.66 21.93
CA CYS A 203 17.68 20.06 21.12
C CYS A 203 17.76 18.55 21.35
N GLY A 204 18.07 17.78 20.31
CA GLY A 204 18.32 16.34 20.39
C GLY A 204 17.91 15.60 19.12
N GLU A 205 18.08 14.28 19.11
CA GLU A 205 17.49 13.37 18.13
C GLU A 205 17.17 12.06 18.85
N ASN A 206 15.98 11.50 18.62
CA ASN A 206 15.63 10.22 19.24
C ASN A 206 14.60 9.44 18.41
N GLY A 207 15.09 8.44 17.66
CA GLY A 207 14.30 7.31 17.14
C GLY A 207 12.95 7.64 16.48
N GLY A 208 12.87 8.75 15.72
CA GLY A 208 11.62 9.22 15.07
C GLY A 208 11.11 10.59 15.55
N ASN A 209 11.81 11.22 16.49
CA ASN A 209 11.59 12.60 16.92
C ASN A 209 12.74 13.50 16.46
N PHE A 210 12.38 14.63 15.85
CA PHE A 210 13.31 15.70 15.49
C PHE A 210 13.16 16.87 16.44
N TYR A 211 14.23 17.64 16.63
CA TYR A 211 14.25 18.76 17.56
C TYR A 211 14.84 19.99 16.88
N LEU A 212 14.20 21.13 17.04
CA LEU A 212 14.52 22.36 16.30
C LEU A 212 15.56 23.26 16.98
N CYS A 213 16.26 22.75 18.00
CA CYS A 213 17.20 23.49 18.86
C CYS A 213 16.73 24.90 19.25
N SER A 214 15.41 25.04 19.46
CA SER A 214 14.75 26.29 19.77
C SER A 214 14.09 26.20 21.14
N SER A 215 14.16 27.30 21.89
CA SER A 215 13.44 27.45 23.16
C SER A 215 11.93 27.58 22.98
N CYS A 216 11.45 27.92 21.78
CA CYS A 216 10.02 28.02 21.45
C CYS A 216 9.79 27.58 20.00
N LEU A 217 8.90 26.61 19.79
CA LEU A 217 8.62 26.05 18.46
C LEU A 217 7.44 26.77 17.82
N LEU A 218 6.29 26.78 18.50
CA LEU A 218 5.01 27.32 18.04
C LEU A 218 4.74 28.67 18.72
N GLY A 219 4.86 28.75 20.04
CA GLY A 219 4.42 29.94 20.77
C GLY A 219 2.89 30.03 20.81
N LYS A 220 2.33 31.25 20.88
CA LYS A 220 0.89 31.47 21.12
C LYS A 220 0.03 31.46 19.87
N GLU A 221 0.54 32.02 18.78
CA GLU A 221 -0.13 32.14 17.48
C GLU A 221 0.90 32.17 16.36
N GLY A 222 0.49 31.79 15.14
CA GLY A 222 1.40 31.80 14.00
C GLY A 222 0.86 31.03 12.80
N VAL A 223 1.75 30.87 11.81
CA VAL A 223 1.49 30.09 10.59
C VAL A 223 2.61 29.07 10.39
N ILE A 224 2.21 27.83 10.11
CA ILE A 224 3.08 26.72 9.77
C ILE A 224 3.00 26.52 8.25
N TYR A 225 4.16 26.45 7.60
CA TYR A 225 4.27 26.04 6.21
C TYR A 225 5.07 24.75 6.12
N LEU A 226 4.68 23.88 5.18
CA LEU A 226 5.50 22.75 4.76
C LEU A 226 5.76 22.90 3.27
N PHE A 227 7.02 22.78 2.87
CA PHE A 227 7.45 22.79 1.47
C PHE A 227 8.08 21.44 1.13
N ASP A 228 7.88 20.98 -0.11
CA ASP A 228 8.61 19.82 -0.63
C ASP A 228 10.08 20.17 -0.90
N SER A 229 10.86 19.18 -1.34
CA SER A 229 12.28 19.36 -1.66
C SER A 229 12.54 20.27 -2.88
N GLU A 230 11.51 20.61 -3.67
CA GLU A 230 11.57 21.56 -4.77
C GLU A 230 11.09 22.96 -4.36
N GLY A 231 10.70 23.16 -3.10
CA GLY A 231 10.19 24.43 -2.57
C GLY A 231 8.72 24.69 -2.88
N LYS A 232 7.95 23.70 -3.35
CA LYS A 232 6.51 23.85 -3.56
C LYS A 232 5.76 23.70 -2.25
N VAL A 233 4.75 24.55 -2.05
CA VAL A 233 3.91 24.51 -0.85
C VAL A 233 3.12 23.20 -0.82
N VAL A 234 3.25 22.48 0.29
CA VAL A 234 2.49 21.27 0.61
C VAL A 234 1.28 21.61 1.47
N LEU A 235 1.48 22.37 2.54
CA LEU A 235 0.41 22.88 3.39
C LEU A 235 0.78 24.23 4.01
N SER A 236 -0.28 24.94 4.42
CA SER A 236 -0.23 26.18 5.21
C SER A 236 -1.29 26.10 6.30
N TYR A 237 -0.93 26.30 7.56
CA TYR A 237 -1.85 26.17 8.70
C TYR A 237 -1.65 27.31 9.71
N ALA A 238 -2.70 28.09 9.96
CA ALA A 238 -2.71 29.15 10.96
C ALA A 238 -3.36 28.69 12.26
N TYR A 239 -2.82 29.11 13.41
CA TYR A 239 -3.30 28.73 14.76
C TYR A 239 -3.24 29.91 15.75
N GLY A 240 -3.85 29.74 16.93
CA GLY A 240 -3.81 30.73 18.02
C GLY A 240 -4.91 31.79 18.00
N LYS A 241 -6.07 31.47 17.42
CA LYS A 241 -7.28 32.31 17.49
C LYS A 241 -8.05 32.13 18.79
#